data_AF-A0A6G8PW17-F1
#
_entry.id   AF-A0A6G8PW17-F1
#
_cell.length_a   1.000
_cell.length_b   1.000
_cell.length_c   1.000
_cell.angle_alpha   90.00
_cell.angle_beta   90.00
_cell.angle_gamma   90.00
#
_symmetry.space_group_name_H-M   'P 1'
#
loop_
_entity.id
_entity.type
_entity.pdbx_description
1 polymer ?
#
loop_
_entity_poly.entity_id
_entity_poly.type
_entity_poly.pdbx_seq_one_letter_code
_entity_poly.pdbx_strand_id
1 'polypeptide(L)'
;MGGGRPPLRPRVRRCRRAMTITRRGDGGGSSGGKLGSFWEKLNSSFWFVPAVFVLGAVVLFFATQYLDQLLRADLASLPVVFSGGPSAARSVLAAIAGSVITTVTTAFSLTIVILQLASTSYTPRVLRSFTSDRSVQVVLGTFIATFLYSLLVLRIIREASAEGRSFTPVISVTVAVVLTVACVALLVYFIAHVVNLIQSSTIVQTARRDAMEVIENLDDLGDAPAEDPKAPEERPELRGLLSEEPLVVRARQSGYVQYLNAGEVVEAIVGRSNAPEGGTLVVEIPFGPGHFVAAGLPLVRAWPAKEPRSLEDVHDAFYFGKERSFRQDFAFGLRQLSDIALKGLSPGVNDPTTAMQAMDQVEVMFVALGEKAMPPRVRELEVGGAKVVLKVAYYGFDDVVGLAFDQIRRAAFTSGQVAVLERYLEILGRAIDANRIPERRLALWAGALTVARLAPNEVSDPRDATELLLGAVKLGERLVGAGVGVEADLEELSGLSEDLPEGGRIRGAVEEVLRGATR
;
A
#
# COMPACT_ATOMS: atom_id res chain seq x y z
N MET A 1 71.32 29.05 -11.02
CA MET A 1 70.85 27.75 -10.47
C MET A 1 69.79 28.08 -9.40
N GLY A 2 68.49 28.17 -9.66
CA GLY A 2 67.66 27.59 -10.71
C GLY A 2 66.99 26.32 -10.17
N GLY A 3 65.74 26.44 -9.69
CA GLY A 3 64.93 25.26 -9.34
C GLY A 3 63.82 25.45 -8.31
N GLY A 4 63.06 26.55 -8.36
CA GLY A 4 61.80 26.67 -7.61
C GLY A 4 60.74 25.72 -8.16
N ARG A 5 60.22 24.82 -7.33
CA ARG A 5 59.10 23.93 -7.66
C ARG A 5 57.78 24.73 -7.63
N PRO A 6 56.92 24.63 -8.66
CA PRO A 6 55.68 25.40 -8.73
C PRO A 6 54.55 24.79 -7.87
N PRO A 7 53.51 25.59 -7.52
CA PRO A 7 52.40 25.13 -6.70
C PRO A 7 51.43 24.22 -7.46
N LEU A 8 50.89 23.24 -6.74
CA LEU A 8 49.88 22.29 -7.19
C LEU A 8 48.60 23.02 -7.62
N ARG A 9 48.23 22.90 -8.90
CA ARG A 9 46.91 23.30 -9.41
C ARG A 9 45.84 22.30 -8.96
N PRO A 10 44.62 22.74 -8.61
CA PRO A 10 43.51 21.84 -8.32
C PRO A 10 43.05 21.12 -9.61
N ARG A 11 42.94 19.79 -9.54
CA ARG A 11 42.35 18.96 -10.59
C ARG A 11 40.83 19.22 -10.63
N VAL A 12 40.39 19.95 -11.64
CA VAL A 12 38.98 20.00 -12.06
C VAL A 12 38.59 18.61 -12.54
N ARG A 13 37.91 17.83 -11.69
CA ARG A 13 37.22 16.60 -12.10
C ARG A 13 35.98 17.00 -12.88
N ARG A 14 36.05 16.87 -14.22
CA ARG A 14 34.89 16.87 -15.11
C ARG A 14 33.95 15.73 -14.70
N CYS A 15 32.83 16.06 -14.07
CA CYS A 15 31.67 15.16 -13.98
C CYS A 15 31.11 14.96 -15.39
N ARG A 16 31.50 13.86 -16.05
CA ARG A 16 30.76 13.34 -17.20
C ARG A 16 29.49 12.68 -16.65
N ARG A 17 28.33 13.32 -16.88
CA ARG A 17 27.01 12.67 -16.87
C ARG A 17 27.07 11.48 -17.84
N ALA A 18 27.00 10.27 -17.32
CA ALA A 18 26.69 9.08 -18.08
C ALA A 18 25.26 8.68 -17.73
N MET A 19 24.31 9.25 -18.48
CA MET A 19 22.92 8.84 -18.50
C MET A 19 22.89 7.49 -19.24
N THR A 20 23.03 6.39 -18.50
CA THR A 20 22.84 5.06 -19.05
C THR A 20 21.35 4.79 -19.05
N ILE A 21 20.70 5.25 -20.12
CA ILE A 21 19.36 4.82 -20.50
C ILE A 21 19.45 3.32 -20.75
N THR A 22 19.01 2.52 -19.79
CA THR A 22 18.72 1.10 -20.00
C THR A 22 17.53 1.01 -20.95
N ARG A 23 17.85 1.07 -22.23
CA ARG A 23 16.96 0.79 -23.35
C ARG A 23 16.70 -0.72 -23.34
N ARG A 24 15.82 -1.19 -22.44
CA ARG A 24 15.24 -2.52 -22.54
C ARG A 24 14.15 -2.41 -23.61
N GLY A 25 14.48 -2.90 -24.80
CA GLY A 25 13.56 -2.90 -25.92
C GLY A 25 12.39 -3.83 -25.64
N ASP A 26 11.19 -3.26 -25.50
CA ASP A 26 9.93 -3.94 -25.74
C ASP A 26 9.31 -3.38 -27.03
N GLY A 27 9.96 -3.72 -28.15
CA GLY A 27 9.29 -3.77 -29.45
C GLY A 27 8.47 -5.05 -29.50
N GLY A 28 7.28 -5.05 -28.91
CA GLY A 28 6.45 -6.26 -28.82
C GLY A 28 5.01 -5.96 -28.43
N GLY A 29 4.20 -5.58 -29.42
CA GLY A 29 2.74 -5.77 -29.46
C GLY A 29 1.90 -5.24 -28.29
N SER A 30 1.01 -4.29 -28.60
CA SER A 30 -0.08 -3.78 -27.73
C SER A 30 -1.05 -4.85 -27.16
N SER A 31 -0.81 -6.13 -27.46
CA SER A 31 -1.50 -7.29 -26.90
C SER A 31 -0.92 -7.75 -25.56
N GLY A 32 0.38 -7.52 -25.27
CA GLY A 32 1.04 -8.01 -24.05
C GLY A 32 0.58 -7.31 -22.76
N GLY A 33 0.45 -5.99 -22.77
CA GLY A 33 -0.05 -5.21 -21.62
C GLY A 33 -1.56 -5.40 -21.36
N LYS A 34 -2.34 -5.66 -22.43
CA LYS A 34 -3.77 -6.01 -22.31
C LYS A 34 -3.96 -7.42 -21.78
N LEU A 35 -3.15 -8.39 -22.21
CA LEU A 35 -3.14 -9.73 -21.61
C LEU A 35 -2.66 -9.68 -20.16
N GLY A 36 -1.62 -8.91 -19.85
CA GLY A 36 -1.12 -8.75 -18.47
C GLY A 36 -2.21 -8.20 -17.54
N SER A 37 -2.82 -7.07 -17.90
CA SER A 37 -3.91 -6.46 -17.11
C SER A 37 -5.20 -7.29 -17.09
N PHE A 38 -5.49 -8.08 -18.14
CA PHE A 38 -6.61 -9.03 -18.15
C PHE A 38 -6.33 -10.26 -17.29
N TRP A 39 -5.11 -10.80 -17.34
CA TRP A 39 -4.64 -11.87 -16.45
C TRP A 39 -4.63 -11.41 -15.00
N GLU A 40 -4.24 -10.18 -14.73
CA GLU A 40 -4.26 -9.58 -13.40
C GLU A 40 -5.71 -9.45 -12.88
N LYS A 41 -6.65 -9.01 -13.76
CA LYS A 41 -8.10 -8.96 -13.45
C LYS A 41 -8.74 -10.34 -13.28
N LEU A 42 -8.30 -11.36 -14.02
CA LEU A 42 -8.80 -12.74 -13.89
C LEU A 42 -8.26 -13.40 -12.62
N ASN A 43 -6.97 -13.23 -12.33
CA ASN A 43 -6.31 -13.77 -11.15
C ASN A 43 -6.79 -13.10 -9.86
N SER A 44 -7.30 -11.87 -9.92
CA SER A 44 -7.97 -11.20 -8.80
C SER A 44 -9.43 -11.63 -8.59
N SER A 45 -9.99 -12.50 -9.45
CA SER A 45 -11.38 -12.94 -9.35
C SER A 45 -11.53 -14.13 -8.41
N PHE A 46 -12.40 -14.00 -7.40
CA PHE A 46 -12.68 -15.03 -6.38
C PHE A 46 -13.02 -16.41 -6.97
N TRP A 47 -13.65 -16.45 -8.14
CA TRP A 47 -14.16 -17.69 -8.75
C TRP A 47 -13.20 -18.36 -9.72
N PHE A 48 -12.12 -17.69 -10.12
CA PHE A 48 -11.23 -18.20 -11.16
C PHE A 48 -10.52 -19.49 -10.74
N VAL A 49 -9.85 -19.47 -9.57
CA VAL A 49 -9.15 -20.65 -9.05
C VAL A 49 -10.11 -21.81 -8.79
N PRO A 50 -11.27 -21.65 -8.09
CA PRO A 50 -12.24 -22.73 -7.97
C PRO A 50 -12.70 -23.32 -9.30
N ALA A 51 -12.93 -22.49 -10.33
CA ALA A 51 -13.32 -22.97 -11.66
C ALA A 51 -12.23 -23.84 -12.32
N VAL A 52 -10.95 -23.51 -12.12
CA VAL A 52 -9.83 -24.34 -12.60
C VAL A 52 -9.81 -25.70 -11.90
N PHE A 53 -10.05 -25.76 -10.59
CA PHE A 53 -10.14 -27.01 -9.84
C PHE A 53 -11.31 -27.88 -10.33
N VAL A 54 -12.46 -27.28 -10.61
CA VAL A 54 -13.62 -27.96 -11.19
C VAL A 54 -13.29 -28.56 -12.56
N LEU A 55 -12.63 -27.81 -13.43
CA LEU A 55 -12.17 -28.33 -14.72
C LEU A 55 -11.17 -29.48 -14.53
N GLY A 56 -10.25 -29.33 -13.58
CA GLY A 56 -9.30 -30.36 -13.19
C GLY A 56 -9.98 -31.65 -12.72
N ALA A 57 -11.06 -31.56 -11.93
CA ALA A 57 -11.86 -32.72 -11.52
C ALA A 57 -12.51 -33.45 -12.70
N VAL A 58 -13.00 -32.72 -13.71
CA VAL A 58 -13.56 -33.32 -14.92
C VAL A 58 -12.49 -34.07 -15.71
N VAL A 59 -11.30 -33.47 -15.88
CA VAL A 59 -10.16 -34.13 -16.54
C VAL A 59 -9.70 -35.35 -15.76
N LEU A 60 -9.59 -35.23 -14.43
CA LEU A 60 -9.21 -36.32 -13.54
C LEU A 60 -10.21 -37.48 -13.64
N PHE A 61 -11.51 -37.18 -13.70
CA PHE A 61 -12.57 -38.18 -13.90
C PHE A 61 -12.39 -38.96 -15.20
N PHE A 62 -12.16 -38.29 -16.33
CA PHE A 62 -11.93 -38.99 -17.60
C PHE A 62 -10.65 -39.85 -17.56
N ALA A 63 -9.60 -39.35 -16.91
CA ALA A 63 -8.34 -40.08 -16.75
C ALA A 63 -8.50 -41.34 -15.88
N THR A 64 -9.14 -41.22 -14.70
CA THR A 64 -9.38 -42.36 -13.82
C THR A 64 -10.35 -43.36 -14.44
N GLN A 65 -11.39 -42.89 -15.14
CA GLN A 65 -12.30 -43.75 -15.91
C GLN A 65 -11.56 -44.54 -17.00
N TYR A 66 -10.66 -43.90 -17.74
CA TYR A 66 -9.86 -44.59 -18.77
C TYR A 66 -8.95 -45.66 -18.15
N LEU A 67 -8.29 -45.34 -17.04
CA LEU A 67 -7.44 -46.29 -16.29
C LEU A 67 -8.25 -47.47 -15.73
N ASP A 68 -9.44 -47.21 -15.17
CA ASP A 68 -10.35 -48.24 -14.66
C ASP A 68 -10.80 -49.21 -15.76
N GLN A 69 -10.92 -48.75 -17.00
CA GLN A 69 -11.24 -49.62 -18.14
C GLN A 69 -10.04 -50.46 -18.59
N LEU A 70 -8.82 -49.89 -18.54
CA LEU A 70 -7.60 -50.54 -19.00
C LEU A 70 -7.09 -51.62 -18.01
N LEU A 71 -7.13 -51.35 -16.71
CA LEU A 71 -6.54 -52.19 -15.65
C LEU A 71 -7.55 -53.14 -14.99
N ARG A 72 -8.70 -53.39 -15.65
CA ARG A 72 -9.89 -54.08 -15.11
C ARG A 72 -9.63 -55.46 -14.48
N ALA A 73 -8.52 -56.14 -14.81
CA ALA A 73 -8.23 -57.51 -14.39
C ALA A 73 -7.16 -57.64 -13.28
N ASP A 74 -6.29 -56.65 -13.07
CA ASP A 74 -5.06 -56.82 -12.27
C ASP A 74 -5.07 -56.14 -10.88
N LEU A 75 -6.09 -55.35 -10.55
CA LEU A 75 -6.05 -54.45 -9.39
C LEU A 75 -6.70 -54.97 -8.10
N ALA A 76 -7.52 -56.02 -8.17
CA ALA A 76 -8.25 -56.56 -7.02
C ALA A 76 -7.34 -57.19 -5.94
N SER A 77 -6.05 -57.39 -6.23
CA SER A 77 -5.06 -57.99 -5.32
C SER A 77 -4.24 -56.96 -4.53
N LEU A 78 -4.36 -55.66 -4.82
CA LEU A 78 -3.57 -54.63 -4.13
C LEU A 78 -4.24 -54.17 -2.82
N PRO A 79 -3.55 -54.23 -1.67
CA PRO A 79 -4.14 -53.94 -0.36
C PRO A 79 -4.52 -52.46 -0.13
N VAL A 80 -4.02 -51.55 -0.99
CA VAL A 80 -4.23 -50.10 -0.87
C VAL A 80 -5.46 -49.64 -1.65
N VAL A 81 -6.02 -50.48 -2.53
CA VAL A 81 -7.07 -50.10 -3.47
C VAL A 81 -8.44 -50.61 -3.00
N PHE A 82 -9.52 -49.91 -3.36
CA PHE A 82 -10.87 -50.24 -2.91
C PHE A 82 -11.28 -51.66 -3.31
N SER A 83 -11.59 -52.51 -2.33
CA SER A 83 -11.91 -53.93 -2.53
C SER A 83 -13.42 -54.25 -2.50
N GLY A 84 -14.28 -53.23 -2.46
CA GLY A 84 -15.74 -53.40 -2.38
C GLY A 84 -16.45 -53.59 -3.73
N GLY A 85 -17.67 -54.12 -3.70
CA GLY A 85 -18.54 -54.26 -4.88
C GLY A 85 -19.22 -52.95 -5.33
N PRO A 86 -20.00 -52.96 -6.43
CA PRO A 86 -20.65 -51.78 -6.99
C PRO A 86 -21.55 -51.02 -5.99
N SER A 87 -22.30 -51.76 -5.15
CA SER A 87 -23.17 -51.18 -4.13
C SER A 87 -22.37 -50.45 -3.05
N ALA A 88 -21.28 -51.04 -2.58
CA ALA A 88 -20.38 -50.41 -1.60
C ALA A 88 -19.73 -49.14 -2.19
N ALA A 89 -19.28 -49.18 -3.45
CA ALA A 89 -18.72 -48.02 -4.15
C ALA A 89 -19.73 -46.86 -4.24
N ARG A 90 -21.00 -47.15 -4.59
CA ARG A 90 -22.06 -46.13 -4.62
C ARG A 90 -22.32 -45.54 -3.25
N SER A 91 -22.42 -46.38 -2.21
CA SER A 91 -22.64 -45.90 -0.84
C SER A 91 -21.51 -44.99 -0.37
N VAL A 92 -20.25 -45.37 -0.63
CA VAL A 92 -19.08 -44.55 -0.27
C VAL A 92 -19.08 -43.23 -1.04
N LEU A 93 -19.28 -43.25 -2.36
CA LEU A 93 -19.31 -42.02 -3.17
C LEU A 93 -20.49 -41.10 -2.81
N ALA A 94 -21.66 -41.66 -2.50
CA ALA A 94 -22.80 -40.89 -2.04
C ALA A 94 -22.54 -40.26 -0.67
N ALA A 95 -21.93 -41.01 0.26
CA ALA A 95 -21.51 -40.49 1.57
C ALA A 95 -20.46 -39.38 1.43
N ILE A 96 -19.49 -39.54 0.52
CA ILE A 96 -18.48 -38.50 0.19
C ILE A 96 -19.16 -37.28 -0.40
N ALA A 97 -20.03 -37.43 -1.40
CA ALA A 97 -20.72 -36.31 -2.02
C ALA A 97 -21.56 -35.53 -0.99
N GLY A 98 -22.29 -36.23 -0.12
CA GLY A 98 -23.09 -35.63 0.95
C GLY A 98 -22.27 -34.94 2.05
N SER A 99 -21.14 -35.52 2.46
CA SER A 99 -20.26 -34.90 3.45
C SER A 99 -19.56 -33.67 2.88
N VAL A 100 -19.00 -33.76 1.68
CA VAL A 100 -18.25 -32.68 1.04
C VAL A 100 -19.16 -31.49 0.71
N ILE A 101 -20.40 -31.69 0.23
CA ILE A 101 -21.32 -30.55 0.00
C ILE A 101 -21.70 -29.83 1.29
N THR A 102 -21.80 -30.57 2.40
CA THR A 102 -22.02 -29.99 3.73
C THR A 102 -20.80 -29.17 4.14
N THR A 103 -19.60 -29.70 3.96
CA THR A 103 -18.34 -28.99 4.24
C THR A 103 -18.19 -27.72 3.38
N VAL A 104 -18.54 -27.76 2.10
CA VAL A 104 -18.58 -26.57 1.22
C VAL A 104 -19.49 -25.51 1.81
N THR A 105 -20.69 -25.90 2.23
CA THR A 105 -21.69 -24.99 2.80
C THR A 105 -21.19 -24.37 4.10
N THR A 106 -20.60 -25.17 4.99
CA THR A 106 -19.99 -24.67 6.24
C THR A 106 -18.84 -23.72 5.96
N ALA A 107 -17.94 -24.04 5.03
CA ALA A 107 -16.82 -23.19 4.66
C ALA A 107 -17.30 -21.84 4.07
N PHE A 108 -18.34 -21.87 3.23
CA PHE A 108 -18.94 -20.67 2.66
C PHE A 108 -19.61 -19.81 3.73
N SER A 109 -20.40 -20.42 4.63
CA SER A 109 -21.02 -19.71 5.76
C SER A 109 -19.97 -19.07 6.66
N LEU A 110 -18.90 -19.80 7.00
CA LEU A 110 -17.80 -19.25 7.81
C LEU A 110 -17.11 -18.09 7.07
N THR A 111 -16.87 -18.23 5.76
CA THR A 111 -16.33 -17.16 4.90
C THR A 111 -17.18 -15.89 4.97
N ILE A 112 -18.51 -16.01 4.91
CA ILE A 112 -19.43 -14.86 5.03
C ILE A 112 -19.40 -14.26 6.44
N VAL A 113 -19.43 -15.08 7.49
CA VAL A 113 -19.36 -14.59 8.87
C VAL A 113 -18.06 -13.82 9.10
N ILE A 114 -16.94 -14.31 8.57
CA ILE A 114 -15.67 -13.58 8.64
C ILE A 114 -15.74 -12.29 7.84
N LEU A 115 -16.31 -12.30 6.64
CA LEU A 115 -16.48 -11.10 5.84
C LEU A 115 -17.30 -10.04 6.60
N GLN A 116 -18.33 -10.48 7.33
CA GLN A 116 -19.16 -9.64 8.17
C GLN A 116 -18.40 -9.12 9.40
N LEU A 117 -17.67 -9.98 10.12
CA LEU A 117 -16.84 -9.59 11.27
C LEU A 117 -15.72 -8.65 10.84
N ALA A 118 -15.06 -8.93 9.72
CA ALA A 118 -14.06 -8.07 9.12
C ALA A 118 -14.66 -6.73 8.69
N SER A 119 -15.90 -6.69 8.19
CA SER A 119 -16.57 -5.43 7.85
C SER A 119 -16.98 -4.62 9.07
N THR A 120 -17.12 -5.26 10.23
CA THR A 120 -17.54 -4.62 11.47
C THR A 120 -16.33 -4.12 12.27
N SER A 121 -15.27 -4.92 12.31
CA SER A 121 -14.01 -4.65 13.01
C SER A 121 -12.98 -3.91 12.15
N TYR A 122 -13.03 -4.02 10.82
CA TYR A 122 -12.06 -3.42 9.90
C TYR A 122 -12.72 -2.54 8.83
N THR A 123 -11.96 -1.58 8.31
CA THR A 123 -12.41 -0.67 7.24
C THR A 123 -12.77 -1.48 5.99
N PRO A 124 -13.84 -1.13 5.23
CA PRO A 124 -14.28 -1.83 4.02
C PRO A 124 -13.19 -2.11 2.96
N ARG A 125 -12.07 -1.40 3.05
CA ARG A 125 -10.89 -1.53 2.18
C ARG A 125 -10.10 -2.83 2.41
N VAL A 126 -10.18 -3.41 3.61
CA VAL A 126 -9.50 -4.65 4.02
C VAL A 126 -10.21 -5.90 3.51
N LEU A 127 -11.54 -5.82 3.32
CA LEU A 127 -12.37 -6.94 2.82
C LEU A 127 -11.89 -7.50 1.47
N ARG A 128 -11.23 -6.67 0.65
CA ARG A 128 -10.77 -7.08 -0.70
C ARG A 128 -9.54 -7.99 -0.68
N SER A 129 -8.71 -7.91 0.36
CA SER A 129 -7.63 -8.88 0.56
C SER A 129 -8.21 -10.27 0.82
N PHE A 130 -9.31 -10.33 1.58
CA PHE A 130 -9.99 -11.57 1.92
C PHE A 130 -10.60 -12.29 0.71
N THR A 131 -11.22 -11.55 -0.22
CA THR A 131 -11.77 -12.13 -1.45
C THR A 131 -10.69 -12.59 -2.45
N SER A 132 -9.46 -12.12 -2.28
CA SER A 132 -8.31 -12.47 -3.14
C SER A 132 -7.41 -13.54 -2.52
N ASP A 133 -7.78 -14.07 -1.35
CA ASP A 133 -6.97 -15.05 -0.64
C ASP A 133 -6.94 -16.39 -1.38
N ARG A 134 -5.74 -16.76 -1.86
CA ARG A 134 -5.54 -18.02 -2.59
C ARG A 134 -5.79 -19.26 -1.75
N SER A 135 -5.55 -19.21 -0.45
CA SER A 135 -5.79 -20.36 0.43
C SER A 135 -7.28 -20.66 0.52
N VAL A 136 -8.13 -19.64 0.67
CA VAL A 136 -9.59 -19.78 0.66
C VAL A 136 -10.07 -20.34 -0.67
N GLN A 137 -9.54 -19.81 -1.78
CA GLN A 137 -9.89 -20.26 -3.13
C GLN A 137 -9.49 -21.71 -3.41
N VAL A 138 -8.30 -22.15 -2.96
CA VAL A 138 -7.80 -23.53 -3.13
C VAL A 138 -8.63 -24.50 -2.31
N VAL A 139 -8.95 -24.17 -1.05
CA VAL A 139 -9.79 -25.00 -0.18
C VAL A 139 -11.18 -25.18 -0.81
N LEU A 140 -11.83 -24.07 -1.17
CA LEU A 140 -13.16 -24.09 -1.76
C LEU A 140 -13.17 -24.82 -3.11
N GLY A 141 -12.17 -24.54 -3.96
CA GLY A 141 -11.98 -25.22 -5.24
C GLY A 141 -11.83 -26.73 -5.08
N THR A 142 -11.02 -27.18 -4.11
CA THR A 142 -10.81 -28.60 -3.83
C THR A 142 -12.10 -29.28 -3.34
N PHE A 143 -12.87 -28.63 -2.47
CA PHE A 143 -14.14 -29.21 -2.01
C PHE A 143 -15.16 -29.36 -3.14
N ILE A 144 -15.35 -28.32 -3.95
CA ILE A 144 -16.28 -28.37 -5.10
C ILE A 144 -15.80 -29.39 -6.13
N ALA A 145 -14.50 -29.46 -6.39
CA ALA A 145 -13.88 -30.44 -7.29
C ALA A 145 -14.11 -31.88 -6.81
N THR A 146 -13.87 -32.19 -5.54
CA THR A 146 -14.09 -33.52 -4.95
C THR A 146 -15.57 -33.92 -4.98
N PHE A 147 -16.47 -32.97 -4.71
CA PHE A 147 -17.91 -33.17 -4.83
C PHE A 147 -18.32 -33.54 -6.27
N LEU A 148 -17.91 -32.74 -7.25
CA LEU A 148 -18.22 -32.97 -8.65
C LEU A 148 -17.62 -34.29 -9.16
N TYR A 149 -16.35 -34.54 -8.86
CA TYR A 149 -15.67 -35.78 -9.19
C TYR A 149 -16.46 -36.99 -8.66
N SER A 150 -16.89 -36.96 -7.39
CA SER A 150 -17.65 -38.04 -6.78
C SER A 150 -19.00 -38.27 -7.48
N LEU A 151 -19.70 -37.21 -7.90
CA LEU A 151 -20.94 -37.33 -8.67
C LEU A 151 -20.72 -37.90 -10.08
N LEU A 152 -19.64 -37.49 -10.76
CA LEU A 152 -19.30 -38.02 -12.08
C LEU A 152 -18.95 -39.52 -12.01
N VAL A 153 -18.18 -39.93 -11.00
CA VAL A 153 -17.89 -41.35 -10.75
C VAL A 153 -19.16 -42.12 -10.40
N LEU A 154 -20.06 -41.55 -9.59
CA LEU A 154 -21.33 -42.18 -9.24
C LEU A 154 -22.17 -42.49 -10.49
N ARG A 155 -22.16 -41.58 -11.47
CA ARG A 155 -22.90 -41.72 -12.74
C ARG A 155 -22.46 -42.93 -13.58
N ILE A 156 -21.20 -43.37 -13.50
CA ILE A 156 -20.68 -44.45 -14.34
C ILE A 156 -20.83 -45.86 -13.73
N ILE A 157 -21.19 -45.97 -12.45
CA ILE A 157 -21.33 -47.28 -11.78
C ILE A 157 -22.58 -48.00 -12.28
N ARG A 158 -22.38 -49.17 -12.90
CA ARG A 158 -23.45 -50.03 -13.41
C ARG A 158 -23.60 -51.26 -12.52
N GLU A 159 -24.83 -51.51 -12.05
CA GLU A 159 -25.18 -52.79 -11.43
C GLU A 159 -25.32 -53.87 -12.50
N ALA A 160 -25.05 -55.12 -12.13
CA ALA A 160 -25.28 -56.24 -13.02
C ALA A 160 -26.80 -56.39 -13.24
N SER A 161 -27.27 -56.11 -14.46
CA SER A 161 -28.58 -56.57 -14.93
C SER A 161 -28.42 -57.92 -15.65
N ALA A 162 -29.52 -58.62 -15.87
CA ALA A 162 -29.57 -60.01 -16.36
C ALA A 162 -28.74 -60.31 -17.64
N GLU A 163 -28.31 -59.31 -18.41
CA GLU A 163 -27.48 -59.45 -19.61
C GLU A 163 -26.19 -58.59 -19.61
N GLY A 164 -25.87 -57.92 -18.49
CA GLY A 164 -24.76 -56.96 -18.40
C GLY A 164 -23.75 -57.28 -17.29
N ARG A 165 -22.45 -57.18 -17.60
CA ARG A 165 -21.37 -57.33 -16.60
C ARG A 165 -21.36 -56.14 -15.62
N SER A 166 -21.23 -56.42 -14.32
CA SER A 166 -21.01 -55.39 -13.30
C SER A 166 -19.73 -54.60 -13.59
N PHE A 167 -19.75 -53.30 -13.31
CA PHE A 167 -18.59 -52.43 -13.44
C PHE A 167 -18.44 -51.58 -12.18
N THR A 168 -17.35 -51.83 -11.45
CA THR A 168 -16.92 -51.04 -10.29
C THR A 168 -15.62 -50.31 -10.66
N PRO A 169 -15.61 -48.97 -10.72
CA PRO A 169 -14.42 -48.19 -11.02
C PRO A 169 -13.56 -48.06 -9.76
N VAL A 170 -12.70 -49.05 -9.52
CA VAL A 170 -11.93 -49.22 -8.29
C VAL A 170 -10.91 -48.10 -8.08
N ILE A 171 -10.18 -47.68 -9.13
CA ILE A 171 -9.24 -46.56 -9.07
C ILE A 171 -10.00 -45.28 -8.77
N SER A 172 -11.11 -45.04 -9.47
CA SER A 172 -11.87 -43.81 -9.31
C SER A 172 -12.41 -43.64 -7.88
N VAL A 173 -12.89 -44.72 -7.26
CA VAL A 173 -13.34 -44.73 -5.86
C VAL A 173 -12.17 -44.50 -4.90
N THR A 174 -11.02 -45.14 -5.11
CA THR A 174 -9.83 -44.90 -4.27
C THR A 174 -9.37 -43.44 -4.35
N VAL A 175 -9.36 -42.84 -5.55
CA VAL A 175 -9.04 -41.42 -5.72
C VAL A 175 -10.06 -40.54 -4.99
N ALA A 176 -11.36 -40.86 -5.04
CA ALA A 176 -12.38 -40.12 -4.29
C ALA A 176 -12.12 -40.17 -2.77
N VAL A 177 -11.72 -41.32 -2.23
CA VAL A 177 -11.38 -41.47 -0.82
C VAL A 177 -10.15 -40.64 -0.45
N VAL A 178 -9.09 -40.68 -1.27
CA VAL A 178 -7.89 -39.85 -1.06
C VAL A 178 -8.21 -38.36 -1.10
N LEU A 179 -9.01 -37.92 -2.08
CA LEU A 179 -9.49 -36.54 -2.16
C LEU A 179 -10.31 -36.14 -0.93
N THR A 180 -11.10 -37.06 -0.38
CA THR A 180 -11.89 -36.81 0.84
C THR A 180 -10.99 -36.63 2.06
N VAL A 181 -9.95 -37.46 2.22
CA VAL A 181 -8.95 -37.30 3.29
C VAL A 181 -8.24 -35.94 3.15
N ALA A 182 -7.88 -35.56 1.92
CA ALA A 182 -7.33 -34.24 1.64
C ALA A 182 -8.31 -33.11 2.00
N CYS A 183 -9.61 -33.27 1.71
CA CYS A 183 -10.64 -32.31 2.11
C CYS A 183 -10.70 -32.12 3.64
N VAL A 184 -10.60 -33.21 4.42
CA VAL A 184 -10.59 -33.13 5.88
C VAL A 184 -9.36 -32.37 6.38
N ALA A 185 -8.17 -32.66 5.86
CA ALA A 185 -6.95 -31.94 6.23
C ALA A 185 -7.04 -30.44 5.85
N LEU A 186 -7.56 -30.14 4.66
CA LEU A 186 -7.78 -28.77 4.17
C LEU A 186 -8.83 -28.03 5.00
N LEU A 187 -9.84 -28.71 5.54
CA LEU A 187 -10.81 -28.09 6.45
C LEU A 187 -10.15 -27.63 7.75
N VAL A 188 -9.30 -28.48 8.36
CA VAL A 188 -8.55 -28.10 9.57
C VAL A 188 -7.62 -26.94 9.29
N TYR A 189 -6.88 -27.00 8.17
CA TYR A 189 -6.06 -25.89 7.70
C TYR A 189 -6.89 -24.61 7.48
N PHE A 190 -8.05 -24.71 6.84
CA PHE A 190 -8.93 -23.58 6.57
C PHE A 190 -9.36 -22.88 7.85
N ILE A 191 -9.76 -23.64 8.87
CA ILE A 191 -10.13 -23.07 10.17
C ILE A 191 -8.94 -22.35 10.81
N ALA A 192 -7.75 -22.97 10.84
CA ALA A 192 -6.55 -22.33 11.39
C ALA A 192 -6.15 -21.06 10.62
N HIS A 193 -6.21 -21.11 9.28
CA HIS A 193 -5.93 -19.99 8.39
C HIS A 193 -6.90 -18.83 8.65
N VAL A 194 -8.19 -19.13 8.69
CA VAL A 194 -9.26 -18.18 9.00
C VAL A 194 -9.04 -17.49 10.34
N VAL A 195 -8.69 -18.24 11.39
CA VAL A 195 -8.46 -17.66 12.72
C VAL A 195 -7.27 -16.71 12.72
N ASN A 196 -6.20 -17.04 11.99
CA ASN A 196 -5.02 -16.17 11.87
C ASN A 196 -5.27 -14.93 10.99
N LEU A 197 -6.14 -15.02 9.99
CA LEU A 197 -6.56 -13.87 9.17
C LEU A 197 -7.32 -12.81 9.96
N ILE A 198 -8.01 -13.20 11.04
CA ILE A 198 -8.75 -12.29 11.91
C ILE A 198 -7.80 -11.47 12.80
N GLN A 199 -6.52 -11.86 12.93
CA GLN A 199 -5.57 -11.09 13.72
C GLN A 199 -5.20 -9.79 12.98
N SER A 200 -5.54 -8.65 13.60
CA SER A 200 -5.23 -7.27 13.17
C SER A 200 -3.80 -7.11 12.62
N SER A 201 -2.85 -7.87 13.17
CA SER A 201 -1.45 -7.89 12.77
C SER A 201 -1.22 -8.18 11.28
N THR A 202 -1.93 -9.11 10.63
CA THR A 202 -1.61 -9.49 9.24
C THR A 202 -1.95 -8.38 8.24
N ILE A 203 -3.07 -7.68 8.46
CA ILE A 203 -3.53 -6.59 7.59
C ILE A 203 -2.64 -5.36 7.79
N VAL A 204 -2.35 -5.03 9.04
CA VAL A 204 -1.40 -3.97 9.41
C VAL A 204 -0.02 -4.24 8.78
N GLN A 205 0.46 -5.48 8.83
CA GLN A 205 1.73 -5.87 8.21
C GLN A 205 1.67 -5.84 6.68
N THR A 206 0.54 -6.20 6.07
CA THR A 206 0.38 -6.15 4.61
C THR A 206 0.37 -4.70 4.11
N ALA A 207 -0.41 -3.82 4.75
CA ALA A 207 -0.45 -2.40 4.44
C ALA A 207 0.93 -1.74 4.58
N ARG A 208 1.68 -2.11 5.64
CA ARG A 208 3.07 -1.67 5.81
C ARG A 208 3.95 -2.19 4.67
N ARG A 209 3.95 -3.49 4.41
CA ARG A 209 4.82 -4.12 3.41
C ARG A 209 4.62 -3.49 2.02
N ASP A 210 3.37 -3.38 1.59
CA ASP A 210 3.04 -2.86 0.27
C ASP A 210 3.42 -1.37 0.13
N ALA A 211 3.35 -0.59 1.22
CA ALA A 211 3.80 0.79 1.22
C ALA A 211 5.33 0.94 1.35
N MET A 212 5.98 0.06 2.11
CA MET A 212 7.44 0.01 2.24
C MET A 212 8.11 -0.32 0.91
N GLU A 213 7.52 -1.22 0.11
CA GLU A 213 8.02 -1.51 -1.24
C GLU A 213 8.10 -0.23 -2.10
N VAL A 214 7.14 0.68 -1.95
CA VAL A 214 7.14 1.96 -2.66
C VAL A 214 8.20 2.91 -2.10
N ILE A 215 8.34 2.98 -0.78
CA ILE A 215 9.34 3.81 -0.09
C ILE A 215 10.76 3.35 -0.44
N GLU A 216 11.02 2.05 -0.44
CA GLU A 216 12.32 1.46 -0.78
C GLU A 216 12.74 1.77 -2.22
N ASN A 217 11.76 1.87 -3.13
CA ASN A 217 11.94 2.25 -4.53
C ASN A 217 12.11 3.78 -4.75
N LEU A 218 11.94 4.61 -3.73
CA LEU A 218 12.30 6.03 -3.82
C LEU A 218 13.82 6.20 -3.88
N ASP A 219 14.25 7.27 -4.53
CA ASP A 219 15.66 7.66 -4.58
C ASP A 219 16.19 7.91 -3.15
N ASP A 220 17.43 7.50 -2.89
CA ASP A 220 18.09 7.82 -1.62
C ASP A 220 18.40 9.32 -1.54
N LEU A 221 18.25 9.90 -0.34
CA LEU A 221 18.44 11.34 -0.14
C LEU A 221 19.87 11.81 -0.49
N GLY A 222 20.87 10.94 -0.34
CA GLY A 222 22.28 11.26 -0.60
C GLY A 222 22.81 12.43 0.26
N ASP A 223 23.87 13.09 -0.21
CA ASP A 223 24.52 14.23 0.48
C ASP A 223 23.93 15.59 0.10
N ALA A 224 22.96 15.63 -0.82
CA ALA A 224 22.40 16.89 -1.32
C ALA A 224 21.10 17.21 -0.56
N PRO A 225 21.04 18.30 0.23
CA PRO A 225 19.77 18.81 0.73
C PRO A 225 18.99 19.33 -0.46
N ALA A 226 18.05 18.55 -0.97
CA ALA A 226 17.15 19.01 -2.01
C ALA A 226 16.05 19.83 -1.36
N GLU A 227 16.28 21.13 -1.17
CA GLU A 227 15.16 22.07 -1.18
C GLU A 227 14.46 21.93 -2.53
N ASP A 228 13.14 21.73 -2.50
CA ASP A 228 12.35 21.79 -3.72
C ASP A 228 12.58 23.17 -4.36
N PRO A 229 12.88 23.25 -5.67
CA PRO A 229 12.94 24.52 -6.37
C PRO A 229 11.66 25.31 -6.12
N LYS A 230 11.78 26.63 -5.92
CA LYS A 230 10.63 27.51 -5.68
C LYS A 230 9.49 27.24 -6.65
N ALA A 231 8.26 27.29 -6.15
CA ALA A 231 7.07 27.10 -6.97
C ALA A 231 7.05 28.12 -8.13
N PRO A 232 6.51 27.77 -9.31
CA PRO A 232 6.45 28.69 -10.45
C PRO A 232 5.83 30.05 -10.10
N GLU A 233 4.82 30.08 -9.22
CA GLU A 233 4.12 31.30 -8.80
C GLU A 233 4.98 32.24 -7.94
N GLU A 234 5.99 31.69 -7.26
CA GLU A 234 6.92 32.42 -6.41
C GLU A 234 8.07 33.06 -7.19
N ARG A 235 8.18 32.75 -8.50
CA ARG A 235 9.26 33.21 -9.37
C ARG A 235 8.84 34.45 -10.14
N PRO A 236 9.41 35.65 -9.84
CA PRO A 236 9.03 36.89 -10.52
C PRO A 236 9.14 36.79 -12.04
N GLU A 237 10.16 36.09 -12.55
CA GLU A 237 10.41 35.89 -13.97
C GLU A 237 9.36 35.03 -14.70
N LEU A 238 8.56 34.23 -13.98
CA LEU A 238 7.48 33.41 -14.57
C LEU A 238 6.09 34.04 -14.44
N ARG A 239 5.92 35.10 -13.64
CA ARG A 239 4.60 35.72 -13.41
C ARG A 239 3.92 36.20 -14.68
N GLY A 240 4.69 36.80 -15.59
CA GLY A 240 4.16 37.24 -16.89
C GLY A 240 3.63 36.06 -17.70
N LEU A 241 4.40 34.97 -17.76
CA LEU A 241 4.04 33.75 -18.48
C LEU A 241 2.80 33.06 -17.88
N LEU A 242 2.71 32.99 -16.56
CA LEU A 242 1.57 32.38 -15.84
C LEU A 242 0.29 33.24 -15.91
N SER A 243 0.39 34.51 -16.33
CA SER A 243 -0.76 35.38 -16.52
C SER A 243 -1.48 35.15 -17.86
N GLU A 244 -0.85 34.42 -18.78
CA GLU A 244 -1.45 34.03 -20.06
C GLU A 244 -2.45 32.87 -19.88
N GLU A 245 -3.38 32.71 -20.82
CA GLU A 245 -4.27 31.55 -20.84
C GLU A 245 -3.47 30.26 -21.10
N PRO A 246 -3.58 29.22 -20.24
CA PRO A 246 -2.88 27.96 -20.46
C PRO A 246 -3.53 27.10 -21.54
N LEU A 247 -2.73 26.22 -22.15
CA LEU A 247 -3.25 24.98 -22.70
C LEU A 247 -3.81 24.15 -21.54
N VAL A 248 -5.05 23.67 -21.66
CA VAL A 248 -5.67 22.78 -20.67
C VAL A 248 -6.04 21.45 -21.31
N VAL A 249 -5.38 20.37 -20.87
CA VAL A 249 -5.79 19.00 -21.19
C VAL A 249 -6.71 18.51 -20.08
N ARG A 250 -7.95 18.11 -20.42
CA ARG A 250 -8.97 17.71 -19.44
C ARG A 250 -9.07 16.20 -19.29
N ALA A 251 -9.35 15.72 -18.09
CA ALA A 251 -9.56 14.30 -17.82
C ALA A 251 -10.76 13.75 -18.61
N ARG A 252 -10.58 12.63 -19.32
CA ARG A 252 -11.65 11.96 -20.10
C ARG A 252 -12.58 11.10 -19.25
N GLN A 253 -12.11 10.66 -18.09
CA GLN A 253 -12.82 9.76 -17.19
C GLN A 253 -12.55 10.13 -15.73
N SER A 254 -13.48 9.73 -14.85
CA SER A 254 -13.31 9.91 -13.41
C SER A 254 -12.61 8.70 -12.78
N GLY A 255 -11.69 8.92 -11.85
CA GLY A 255 -11.00 7.86 -11.13
C GLY A 255 -9.79 8.33 -10.35
N TYR A 256 -9.14 7.40 -9.63
CA TYR A 256 -7.88 7.64 -8.96
C TYR A 256 -6.71 7.52 -9.94
N VAL A 257 -5.77 8.46 -9.89
CA VAL A 257 -4.50 8.36 -10.60
C VAL A 257 -3.67 7.26 -9.92
N GLN A 258 -3.56 6.09 -10.55
CA GLN A 258 -2.78 4.97 -10.02
C GLN A 258 -1.34 4.97 -10.54
N TYR A 259 -1.12 5.57 -11.72
CA TYR A 259 0.19 5.73 -12.31
C TYR A 259 0.25 7.02 -13.13
N LEU A 260 1.37 7.72 -13.02
CA LEU A 260 1.73 8.92 -13.76
C LEU A 260 3.16 8.79 -14.28
N ASN A 261 3.33 8.89 -15.59
CA ASN A 261 4.63 9.14 -16.21
C ASN A 261 4.77 10.63 -16.56
N ALA A 262 5.25 11.42 -15.60
CA ALA A 262 5.38 12.87 -15.79
C ALA A 262 6.38 13.25 -16.91
N GLY A 263 7.36 12.38 -17.20
CA GLY A 263 8.31 12.57 -18.30
C GLY A 263 7.62 12.49 -19.67
N GLU A 264 6.77 11.48 -19.87
CA GLU A 264 5.96 11.34 -21.10
C GLU A 264 5.00 12.51 -21.28
N VAL A 265 4.40 13.03 -20.21
CA VAL A 265 3.59 14.26 -20.27
C VAL A 265 4.44 15.42 -20.81
N VAL A 266 5.62 15.66 -20.23
CA VAL A 266 6.50 16.74 -20.69
C VAL A 266 6.92 16.54 -22.15
N GLU A 267 7.30 15.33 -22.56
CA GLU A 267 7.68 15.04 -23.95
C GLU A 267 6.52 15.26 -24.94
N ALA A 268 5.30 14.90 -24.55
CA ALA A 268 4.10 15.10 -25.35
C ALA A 268 3.69 16.57 -25.46
N ILE A 269 3.92 17.37 -24.41
CA ILE A 269 3.68 18.83 -24.43
C ILE A 269 4.76 19.57 -25.22
N VAL A 270 6.05 19.26 -25.02
CA VAL A 270 7.18 20.01 -25.62
C VAL A 270 7.33 19.72 -27.12
N GLY A 271 7.23 18.44 -27.53
CA GLY A 271 7.47 18.00 -28.91
C GLY A 271 8.91 18.28 -29.41
N ARG A 272 9.29 17.70 -30.56
CA ARG A 272 10.66 17.86 -31.13
C ARG A 272 10.87 19.16 -31.92
N SER A 273 9.91 20.08 -32.01
CA SER A 273 9.98 21.16 -33.02
C SER A 273 9.35 22.52 -32.68
N ASN A 274 8.67 22.72 -31.54
CA ASN A 274 7.86 23.94 -31.32
C ASN A 274 8.17 24.74 -30.05
N ALA A 275 9.10 24.31 -29.20
CA ALA A 275 9.65 25.23 -28.21
C ALA A 275 10.61 26.20 -28.94
N PRO A 276 10.51 27.53 -28.74
CA PRO A 276 11.54 28.43 -29.24
C PRO A 276 12.85 27.96 -28.62
N GLU A 277 13.92 27.78 -29.41
CA GLU A 277 15.24 27.49 -28.83
C GLU A 277 15.54 28.53 -27.73
N GLY A 278 15.73 28.06 -26.50
CA GLY A 278 15.95 28.93 -25.33
C GLY A 278 14.70 29.47 -24.61
N GLY A 279 13.49 29.05 -24.97
CA GLY A 279 12.25 29.43 -24.27
C GLY A 279 12.02 28.66 -22.96
N THR A 280 11.24 29.27 -22.05
CA THR A 280 10.78 28.63 -20.80
C THR A 280 9.34 28.15 -20.95
N LEU A 281 9.09 26.89 -20.55
CA LEU A 281 7.77 26.26 -20.50
C LEU A 281 7.44 25.93 -19.05
N VAL A 282 6.21 26.19 -18.61
CA VAL A 282 5.69 25.69 -17.33
C VAL A 282 4.65 24.62 -17.62
N VAL A 283 4.80 23.44 -17.00
CA VAL A 283 3.84 22.34 -17.09
C VAL A 283 3.37 22.02 -15.68
N GLU A 284 2.09 22.21 -15.41
CA GLU A 284 1.44 21.88 -14.14
C GLU A 284 0.58 20.63 -14.29
N ILE A 285 0.76 19.66 -13.41
CA ILE A 285 -0.06 18.47 -13.24
C ILE A 285 -0.76 18.58 -11.87
N PRO A 286 -2.03 19.06 -11.83
CA PRO A 286 -2.72 19.35 -10.57
C PRO A 286 -3.06 18.10 -9.75
N PHE A 287 -2.97 16.91 -10.34
CA PHE A 287 -3.35 15.64 -9.71
C PHE A 287 -2.24 14.60 -9.90
N GLY A 288 -1.44 14.35 -8.86
CA GLY A 288 -0.47 13.26 -8.82
C GLY A 288 -1.06 11.89 -8.45
N PRO A 289 -0.22 10.85 -8.36
CA PRO A 289 -0.62 9.51 -7.89
C PRO A 289 -1.35 9.57 -6.55
N GLY A 290 -2.44 8.83 -6.44
CA GLY A 290 -3.29 8.78 -5.25
C GLY A 290 -4.48 9.74 -5.24
N HIS A 291 -4.45 10.80 -6.06
CA HIS A 291 -5.56 11.75 -6.16
C HIS A 291 -6.72 11.20 -6.99
N PHE A 292 -7.94 11.56 -6.60
CA PHE A 292 -9.14 11.33 -7.39
C PHE A 292 -9.38 12.51 -8.33
N VAL A 293 -9.63 12.22 -9.60
CA VAL A 293 -9.91 13.22 -10.63
C VAL A 293 -11.30 12.96 -11.20
N ALA A 294 -12.13 14.00 -11.29
CA ALA A 294 -13.40 13.93 -12.01
C ALA A 294 -13.21 14.24 -13.50
N ALA A 295 -13.95 13.54 -14.36
CA ALA A 295 -13.98 13.82 -15.79
C ALA A 295 -14.31 15.30 -16.06
N GLY A 296 -13.60 15.90 -17.01
CA GLY A 296 -13.71 17.32 -17.35
C GLY A 296 -12.80 18.26 -16.55
N LEU A 297 -12.22 17.83 -15.42
CA LEU A 297 -11.25 18.65 -14.69
C LEU A 297 -9.89 18.75 -15.41
N PRO A 298 -9.13 19.84 -15.22
CA PRO A 298 -7.78 19.99 -15.77
C PRO A 298 -6.82 18.90 -15.28
N LEU A 299 -6.34 18.07 -16.21
CA LEU A 299 -5.34 17.04 -15.96
C LEU A 299 -3.91 17.59 -16.11
N VAL A 300 -3.70 18.45 -17.11
CA VAL A 300 -2.44 19.17 -17.36
C VAL A 300 -2.76 20.61 -17.74
N ARG A 301 -1.99 21.56 -17.21
CA ARG A 301 -1.97 22.96 -17.66
C ARG A 301 -0.57 23.29 -18.16
N ALA A 302 -0.45 23.93 -19.31
CA ALA A 302 0.86 24.29 -19.87
C ALA A 302 0.90 25.74 -20.36
N TRP A 303 2.00 26.42 -20.07
CA TRP A 303 2.27 27.79 -20.48
C TRP A 303 3.61 27.90 -21.21
N PRO A 304 3.69 28.65 -22.32
CA PRO A 304 2.57 29.33 -22.98
C PRO A 304 1.63 28.31 -23.65
N ALA A 305 0.38 28.71 -23.93
CA ALA A 305 -0.56 27.83 -24.63
C ALA A 305 -0.04 27.47 -26.03
N LYS A 306 0.26 26.19 -26.22
CA LYS A 306 0.65 25.61 -27.51
C LYS A 306 -0.06 24.29 -27.69
N GLU A 307 -0.39 23.94 -28.93
CA GLU A 307 -0.95 22.63 -29.22
C GLU A 307 0.06 21.53 -28.85
N PRO A 308 -0.37 20.52 -28.06
CA PRO A 308 0.51 19.42 -27.70
C PRO A 308 0.79 18.57 -28.94
N ARG A 309 1.93 17.86 -28.94
CA ARG A 309 2.29 16.95 -30.04
C ARG A 309 1.24 15.85 -30.24
N SER A 310 0.73 15.33 -29.13
CA SER A 310 -0.27 14.27 -29.11
C SER A 310 -1.07 14.36 -27.81
N LEU A 311 -2.37 14.65 -27.93
CA LEU A 311 -3.28 14.57 -26.78
C LEU A 311 -3.40 13.13 -26.27
N GLU A 312 -3.28 12.14 -27.16
CA GLU A 312 -3.33 10.72 -26.80
C GLU A 312 -2.14 10.34 -25.92
N ASP A 313 -0.93 10.78 -26.28
CA ASP A 313 0.28 10.50 -25.48
C ASP A 313 0.16 11.13 -24.07
N VAL A 314 -0.43 12.33 -23.96
CA VAL A 314 -0.71 12.95 -22.65
C VAL A 314 -1.69 12.11 -21.85
N HIS A 315 -2.71 11.53 -22.47
CA HIS A 315 -3.68 10.69 -21.77
C HIS A 315 -3.11 9.32 -21.40
N ASP A 316 -2.30 8.71 -22.27
CA ASP A 316 -1.67 7.40 -22.05
C ASP A 316 -0.60 7.45 -20.95
N ALA A 317 -0.03 8.63 -20.69
CA ALA A 317 0.86 8.87 -19.55
C ALA A 317 0.15 8.78 -18.18
N PHE A 318 -1.19 8.73 -18.15
CA PHE A 318 -1.98 8.54 -16.92
C PHE A 318 -2.73 7.21 -16.95
N TYR A 319 -2.63 6.45 -15.86
CA TYR A 319 -3.48 5.30 -15.62
C TYR A 319 -4.48 5.59 -14.50
N PHE A 320 -5.77 5.48 -14.82
CA PHE A 320 -6.86 5.69 -13.86
C PHE A 320 -7.44 4.35 -13.39
N GLY A 321 -7.67 4.24 -12.09
CA GLY A 321 -8.40 3.14 -11.48
C GLY A 321 -9.66 3.62 -10.76
N LYS A 322 -10.60 2.69 -10.54
CA LYS A 322 -11.77 2.95 -9.68
C LYS A 322 -11.40 3.09 -8.20
N GLU A 323 -10.22 2.59 -7.84
CA GLU A 323 -9.70 2.56 -6.47
C GLU A 323 -8.28 3.10 -6.42
N ARG A 324 -7.84 3.51 -5.24
CA ARG A 324 -6.44 3.88 -4.98
C ARG A 324 -5.54 2.64 -5.02
N SER A 325 -4.29 2.79 -5.44
CA SER A 325 -3.32 1.70 -5.60
C SER A 325 -2.01 2.07 -4.93
N PHE A 326 -1.23 1.08 -4.51
CA PHE A 326 0.11 1.28 -3.94
C PHE A 326 1.17 1.60 -5.00
N ARG A 327 0.91 1.35 -6.29
CA ARG A 327 1.94 1.36 -7.36
C ARG A 327 2.91 2.55 -7.37
N GLN A 328 2.47 3.75 -7.03
CA GLN A 328 3.32 4.96 -6.90
C GLN A 328 2.95 5.79 -5.66
N ASP A 329 2.25 5.19 -4.70
CA ASP A 329 1.56 5.94 -3.65
C ASP A 329 1.65 5.21 -2.30
N PHE A 330 2.78 5.43 -1.63
CA PHE A 330 3.02 4.93 -0.28
C PHE A 330 2.09 5.58 0.76
N ALA A 331 1.60 6.80 0.49
CA ALA A 331 0.70 7.53 1.37
C ALA A 331 -0.65 6.81 1.53
N PHE A 332 -1.01 5.94 0.57
CA PHE A 332 -2.16 5.06 0.75
C PHE A 332 -1.99 4.09 1.92
N GLY A 333 -0.79 3.54 2.13
CA GLY A 333 -0.51 2.66 3.27
C GLY A 333 -0.59 3.38 4.61
N LEU A 334 -0.04 4.58 4.70
CA LEU A 334 -0.19 5.45 5.87
C LEU A 334 -1.66 5.74 6.16
N ARG A 335 -2.46 6.01 5.11
CA ARG A 335 -3.90 6.21 5.29
C ARG A 335 -4.59 4.97 5.83
N GLN A 336 -4.23 3.77 5.35
CA GLN A 336 -4.81 2.53 5.87
C GLN A 336 -4.42 2.28 7.34
N LEU A 337 -3.15 2.49 7.71
CA LEU A 337 -2.70 2.37 9.09
C LEU A 337 -3.39 3.40 10.00
N SER A 338 -3.56 4.63 9.53
CA SER A 338 -4.32 5.66 10.23
C SER A 338 -5.80 5.28 10.39
N ASP A 339 -6.44 4.74 9.35
CA ASP A 339 -7.82 4.24 9.42
C ASP A 339 -7.97 3.12 10.48
N ILE A 340 -6.97 2.23 10.60
CA ILE A 340 -6.95 1.16 11.61
C ILE A 340 -6.78 1.74 13.02
N ALA A 341 -5.87 2.69 13.20
CA ALA A 341 -5.68 3.36 14.48
C ALA A 341 -6.94 4.11 14.94
N LEU A 342 -7.57 4.85 14.03
CA LEU A 342 -8.84 5.55 14.27
C LEU A 342 -9.96 4.60 14.64
N LYS A 343 -10.03 3.44 13.99
CA LYS A 343 -11.02 2.40 14.33
C LYS A 343 -10.79 1.87 15.74
N GLY A 344 -9.53 1.60 16.13
CA GLY A 344 -9.17 1.21 17.49
C GLY A 344 -9.59 2.24 18.53
N LEU A 345 -9.34 3.53 18.26
CA LEU A 345 -9.72 4.64 19.14
C LEU A 345 -11.21 5.00 19.11
N SER A 346 -12.00 4.42 18.20
CA SER A 346 -13.42 4.77 18.09
C SER A 346 -14.20 4.29 19.34
N PRO A 347 -15.25 5.02 19.77
CA PRO A 347 -16.01 4.65 20.97
C PRO A 347 -16.62 3.25 20.94
N GLY A 348 -16.89 2.70 19.75
CA GLY A 348 -17.46 1.36 19.58
C GLY A 348 -16.45 0.22 19.69
N VAL A 349 -15.14 0.50 19.61
CA VAL A 349 -14.06 -0.50 19.75
C VAL A 349 -13.27 -0.25 21.03
N ASN A 350 -12.82 1.00 21.24
CA ASN A 350 -12.05 1.45 22.39
C ASN A 350 -10.86 0.52 22.74
N ASP A 351 -10.08 0.18 21.72
CA ASP A 351 -8.87 -0.63 21.83
C ASP A 351 -7.62 0.21 21.48
N PRO A 352 -7.01 0.87 22.47
CA PRO A 352 -5.79 1.64 22.26
C PRO A 352 -4.59 0.76 21.91
N THR A 353 -4.61 -0.55 22.23
CA THR A 353 -3.50 -1.46 21.89
C THR A 353 -3.43 -1.66 20.38
N THR A 354 -4.57 -1.89 19.73
CA THR A 354 -4.64 -1.97 18.27
C THR A 354 -4.21 -0.65 17.61
N ALA A 355 -4.58 0.49 18.20
CA ALA A 355 -4.16 1.78 17.70
C ALA A 355 -2.64 1.98 17.77
N MET A 356 -2.03 1.65 18.92
CA MET A 356 -0.58 1.71 19.09
C MET A 356 0.16 0.78 18.12
N GLN A 357 -0.33 -0.45 17.90
CA GLN A 357 0.29 -1.37 16.93
C GLN A 357 0.29 -0.83 15.50
N ALA A 358 -0.78 -0.14 15.08
CA ALA A 358 -0.82 0.52 13.78
C ALA A 358 0.14 1.71 13.72
N MET A 359 0.21 2.51 14.80
CA MET A 359 1.16 3.62 14.93
C MET A 359 2.62 3.15 14.91
N ASP A 360 2.94 1.99 15.50
CA ASP A 360 4.28 1.41 15.44
C ASP A 360 4.69 1.09 13.99
N GLN A 361 3.75 0.68 13.13
CA GLN A 361 4.06 0.49 11.71
C GLN A 361 4.22 1.83 10.97
N VAL A 362 3.48 2.85 11.38
CA VAL A 362 3.68 4.22 10.87
C VAL A 362 5.09 4.71 11.23
N GLU A 363 5.56 4.47 12.46
CA GLU A 363 6.94 4.80 12.87
C GLU A 363 7.97 4.19 11.90
N VAL A 364 7.85 2.90 11.58
CA VAL A 364 8.76 2.21 10.65
C VAL A 364 8.83 2.93 9.30
N MET A 365 7.68 3.38 8.78
CA MET A 365 7.63 4.10 7.51
C MET A 365 8.28 5.49 7.60
N PHE A 366 8.07 6.24 8.69
CA PHE A 366 8.66 7.57 8.88
C PHE A 366 10.18 7.54 9.10
N VAL A 367 10.67 6.52 9.81
CA VAL A 367 12.11 6.29 9.96
C VAL A 367 12.75 6.01 8.60
N ALA A 368 12.14 5.12 7.79
CA ALA A 368 12.64 4.82 6.45
C ALA A 368 12.57 6.04 5.51
N LEU A 369 11.49 6.83 5.57
CA LEU A 369 11.35 8.06 4.78
C LEU A 369 12.42 9.11 5.13
N GLY A 370 13.01 9.05 6.33
CA GLY A 370 14.10 9.94 6.76
C GLY A 370 15.33 9.86 5.86
N GLU A 371 15.56 8.71 5.23
CA GLU A 371 16.71 8.46 4.34
C GLU A 371 16.36 8.61 2.85
N LYS A 372 15.08 8.86 2.52
CA LYS A 372 14.58 8.90 1.14
C LYS A 372 14.31 10.32 0.65
N ALA A 373 14.66 10.55 -0.62
CA ALA A 373 14.24 11.72 -1.37
C ALA A 373 12.77 11.56 -1.78
N MET A 374 11.93 12.44 -1.25
CA MET A 374 10.53 12.52 -1.66
C MET A 374 10.44 13.03 -3.10
N PRO A 375 9.47 12.58 -3.92
CA PRO A 375 9.28 13.12 -5.25
C PRO A 375 9.08 14.65 -5.18
N PRO A 376 9.97 15.44 -5.81
CA PRO A 376 9.90 16.90 -5.69
C PRO A 376 8.63 17.42 -6.37
N ARG A 377 7.94 18.37 -5.73
CA ARG A 377 6.73 18.99 -6.30
C ARG A 377 7.05 19.85 -7.53
N VAL A 378 8.28 20.33 -7.62
CA VAL A 378 8.77 21.16 -8.72
C VAL A 378 10.08 20.58 -9.25
N ARG A 379 10.18 20.39 -10.57
CA ARG A 379 11.41 19.95 -11.24
C ARG A 379 11.75 20.88 -12.39
N GLU A 380 13.02 21.19 -12.52
CA GLU A 380 13.55 21.85 -13.72
C GLU A 380 14.16 20.79 -14.62
N LEU A 381 13.70 20.76 -15.87
CA LEU A 381 14.11 19.83 -16.89
C LEU A 381 14.54 20.62 -18.13
N GLU A 382 15.42 20.03 -18.92
CA GLU A 382 15.76 20.54 -20.25
C GLU A 382 15.34 19.49 -21.27
N VAL A 383 14.34 19.81 -22.08
CA VAL A 383 13.74 18.86 -23.04
C VAL A 383 13.64 19.57 -24.39
N GLY A 384 14.24 19.00 -25.43
CA GLY A 384 14.18 19.56 -26.78
C GLY A 384 14.77 20.98 -26.90
N GLY A 385 15.73 21.35 -26.04
CA GLY A 385 16.32 22.70 -26.01
C GLY A 385 15.50 23.77 -25.28
N ALA A 386 14.40 23.37 -24.62
CA ALA A 386 13.55 24.23 -23.81
C ALA A 386 13.79 23.99 -22.32
N LYS A 387 13.76 25.05 -21.52
CA LYS A 387 13.74 24.95 -20.06
C LYS A 387 12.29 24.67 -19.61
N VAL A 388 12.04 23.51 -19.03
CA VAL A 388 10.72 23.11 -18.52
C VAL A 388 10.71 23.18 -17.01
N VAL A 389 9.78 23.96 -16.45
CA VAL A 389 9.44 23.93 -15.03
C VAL A 389 8.20 23.06 -14.86
N LEU A 390 8.42 21.82 -14.42
CA LEU A 390 7.38 20.84 -14.18
C LEU A 390 6.91 20.95 -12.72
N LYS A 391 5.63 21.26 -12.49
CA LYS A 391 4.96 21.23 -11.19
C LYS A 391 4.01 20.05 -11.15
N VAL A 392 4.17 19.15 -10.18
CA VAL A 392 3.27 18.00 -9.97
C VAL A 392 2.76 18.04 -8.54
N ALA A 393 1.46 17.81 -8.35
CA ALA A 393 0.86 17.69 -7.03
C ALA A 393 1.20 16.35 -6.36
N TYR A 394 2.48 16.14 -6.04
CA TYR A 394 2.95 15.08 -5.16
C TYR A 394 2.75 15.49 -3.68
N TYR A 395 2.54 14.49 -2.83
CA TYR A 395 2.51 14.70 -1.39
C TYR A 395 3.85 15.21 -0.89
N GLY A 396 3.84 16.34 -0.19
CA GLY A 396 4.97 16.83 0.58
C GLY A 396 5.13 16.06 1.88
N PHE A 397 6.27 16.22 2.55
CA PHE A 397 6.50 15.52 3.83
C PHE A 397 5.52 15.99 4.91
N ASP A 398 5.17 17.27 4.92
CA ASP A 398 4.12 17.86 5.76
C ASP A 398 2.74 17.24 5.52
N ASP A 399 2.34 17.04 4.25
CA ASP A 399 1.08 16.35 3.92
C ASP A 399 1.07 14.92 4.48
N VAL A 400 2.21 14.24 4.38
CA VAL A 400 2.38 12.85 4.81
C VAL A 400 2.30 12.75 6.34
N VAL A 401 2.92 13.67 7.07
CA VAL A 401 2.78 13.81 8.54
C VAL A 401 1.31 14.01 8.90
N GLY A 402 0.65 15.01 8.31
CA GLY A 402 -0.76 15.29 8.60
C GLY A 402 -1.68 14.12 8.28
N LEU A 403 -1.48 13.44 7.15
CA LEU A 403 -2.25 12.28 6.73
C LEU A 403 -2.15 11.12 7.73
N ALA A 404 -0.95 10.87 8.26
CA ALA A 404 -0.71 9.76 9.17
C ALA A 404 -1.24 10.06 10.58
N PHE A 405 -0.99 11.27 11.08
CA PHE A 405 -0.99 11.57 12.50
C PHE A 405 -2.15 12.45 12.99
N ASP A 406 -2.65 13.40 12.17
CA ASP A 406 -3.58 14.43 12.66
C ASP A 406 -4.89 13.85 13.18
N GLN A 407 -5.46 12.90 12.44
CA GLN A 407 -6.74 12.30 12.85
C GLN A 407 -6.55 11.42 14.09
N ILE A 408 -5.43 10.68 14.18
CA ILE A 408 -5.11 9.84 15.35
C ILE A 408 -4.98 10.73 16.58
N ARG A 409 -4.21 11.82 16.50
CA ARG A 409 -4.04 12.79 17.58
C ARG A 409 -5.38 13.33 18.07
N ARG A 410 -6.24 13.80 17.14
CA ARG A 410 -7.57 14.32 17.47
C ARG A 410 -8.44 13.26 18.16
N ALA A 411 -8.45 12.04 17.62
CA ALA A 411 -9.19 10.92 18.21
C ALA A 411 -8.68 10.57 19.60
N ALA A 412 -7.36 10.54 19.81
CA ALA A 412 -6.75 10.25 21.10
C ALA A 412 -7.18 11.26 22.18
N PHE A 413 -7.17 12.57 21.86
CA PHE A 413 -7.74 13.61 22.73
C PHE A 413 -9.23 13.36 23.03
N THR A 414 -10.06 13.17 21.99
CA THR A 414 -11.51 12.94 22.17
C THR A 414 -11.82 11.68 23.01
N SER A 415 -10.98 10.65 22.90
CA SER A 415 -11.13 9.39 23.65
C SER A 415 -10.48 9.42 25.05
N GLY A 416 -9.74 10.49 25.40
CA GLY A 416 -8.99 10.57 26.66
C GLY A 416 -7.82 9.58 26.77
N GLN A 417 -7.31 9.05 25.65
CA GLN A 417 -6.28 8.01 25.64
C GLN A 417 -4.87 8.64 25.70
N VAL A 418 -4.44 9.06 26.89
CA VAL A 418 -3.15 9.74 27.12
C VAL A 418 -1.95 8.90 26.66
N ALA A 419 -1.93 7.60 26.93
CA ALA A 419 -0.86 6.70 26.51
C ALA A 419 -0.63 6.70 24.98
N VAL A 420 -1.68 6.94 24.19
CA VAL A 420 -1.59 7.06 22.73
C VAL A 420 -0.95 8.38 22.32
N LEU A 421 -1.21 9.47 23.05
CA LEU A 421 -0.54 10.77 22.86
C LEU A 421 0.94 10.72 23.28
N GLU A 422 1.26 10.00 24.35
CA GLU A 422 2.67 9.76 24.73
C GLU A 422 3.39 8.97 23.64
N ARG A 423 2.80 7.86 23.17
CA ARG A 423 3.35 7.06 22.07
C ARG A 423 3.50 7.88 20.80
N TYR A 424 2.55 8.76 20.51
CA TYR A 424 2.62 9.71 19.39
C TYR A 424 3.86 10.60 19.50
N LEU A 425 4.12 11.21 20.66
CA LEU A 425 5.31 12.05 20.89
C LEU A 425 6.61 11.24 20.75
N GLU A 426 6.65 10.01 21.24
CA GLU A 426 7.81 9.13 21.07
C GLU A 426 8.12 8.85 19.59
N ILE A 427 7.09 8.53 18.80
CA ILE A 427 7.22 8.26 17.36
C ILE A 427 7.75 9.50 16.64
N LEU A 428 7.19 10.68 16.94
CA LEU A 428 7.68 11.94 16.38
C LEU A 428 9.15 12.20 16.75
N GLY A 429 9.54 11.95 18.00
CA GLY A 429 10.92 12.10 18.45
C GLY A 429 11.89 11.21 17.67
N ARG A 430 11.55 9.93 17.49
CA ARG A 430 12.37 8.99 16.70
C ARG A 430 12.41 9.35 15.22
N ALA A 431 11.29 9.82 14.67
CA ALA A 431 11.24 10.33 13.30
C ALA A 431 12.10 11.59 13.13
N ILE A 432 12.11 12.51 14.10
CA ILE A 432 12.97 13.71 14.11
C ILE A 432 14.45 13.30 14.07
N ASP A 433 14.83 12.31 14.88
CA ASP A 433 16.21 11.81 14.95
C ASP A 433 16.63 11.15 13.63
N ALA A 434 15.72 10.40 12.99
CA ALA A 434 15.96 9.73 11.71
C ALA A 434 16.01 10.69 10.51
N ASN A 435 15.41 11.88 10.62
CA ASN A 435 15.37 12.86 9.53
C ASN A 435 16.53 13.85 9.66
N ARG A 436 17.18 14.20 8.54
CA ARG A 436 18.29 15.19 8.50
C ARG A 436 17.88 16.56 7.97
N ILE A 437 16.72 16.64 7.30
CA ILE A 437 16.22 17.87 6.66
C ILE A 437 15.50 18.73 7.71
N PRO A 438 15.95 19.98 7.96
CA PRO A 438 15.35 20.87 8.95
C PRO A 438 13.84 21.08 8.76
N GLU A 439 13.38 21.26 7.54
CA GLU A 439 11.96 21.50 7.20
C GLU A 439 11.09 20.28 7.56
N ARG A 440 11.61 19.06 7.37
CA ARG A 440 10.92 17.82 7.76
C ARG A 440 10.85 17.69 9.28
N ARG A 441 11.91 18.07 9.99
CA ARG A 441 11.92 18.09 11.46
C ARG A 441 10.92 19.10 12.01
N LEU A 442 10.80 20.27 11.39
CA LEU A 442 9.79 21.28 11.74
C LEU A 442 8.36 20.77 11.48
N ALA A 443 8.12 20.03 10.39
CA ALA A 443 6.82 19.41 10.13
C ALA A 443 6.42 18.40 11.23
N LEU A 444 7.36 17.61 11.73
CA LEU A 444 7.14 16.69 12.86
C LEU A 444 6.94 17.47 14.17
N TRP A 445 7.75 18.50 14.39
CA TRP A 445 7.66 19.39 15.56
C TRP A 445 6.28 20.03 15.69
N ALA A 446 5.69 20.51 14.59
CA ALA A 446 4.36 21.11 14.58
C ALA A 446 3.30 20.17 15.19
N GLY A 447 3.44 18.86 14.97
CA GLY A 447 2.59 17.85 15.58
C GLY A 447 2.76 17.75 17.09
N ALA A 448 4.00 17.73 17.58
CA ALA A 448 4.33 17.68 19.02
C ALA A 448 3.89 18.96 19.75
N LEU A 449 4.17 20.12 19.15
CA LEU A 449 3.75 21.43 19.65
C LEU A 449 2.23 21.51 19.77
N THR A 450 1.49 20.96 18.79
CA THR A 450 0.02 20.92 18.85
C THR A 450 -0.48 20.06 20.02
N VAL A 451 0.18 18.94 20.34
CA VAL A 451 -0.16 18.13 21.52
C VAL A 451 0.04 18.94 22.79
N ALA A 452 1.21 19.59 22.94
CA ALA A 452 1.53 20.40 24.11
C ALA A 452 0.59 21.62 24.29
N ARG A 453 0.19 22.28 23.20
CA ARG A 453 -0.78 23.39 23.25
C ARG A 453 -2.18 22.98 23.72
N LEU A 454 -2.61 21.77 23.35
CA LEU A 454 -3.96 21.29 23.65
C LEU A 454 -4.05 20.57 24.99
N ALA A 455 -2.98 19.92 25.43
CA ALA A 455 -2.98 19.08 26.63
C ALA A 455 -3.54 19.76 27.90
N PRO A 456 -3.23 21.03 28.23
CA PRO A 456 -3.74 21.67 29.45
C PRO A 456 -5.26 21.82 29.49
N ASN A 457 -5.90 21.91 28.31
CA ASN A 457 -7.34 22.17 28.19
C ASN A 457 -8.15 20.91 27.86
N GLU A 458 -7.55 19.94 27.17
CA GLU A 458 -8.23 18.76 26.63
C GLU A 458 -8.00 17.49 27.47
N VAL A 459 -6.95 17.45 28.30
CA VAL A 459 -6.66 16.28 29.16
C VAL A 459 -7.28 16.46 30.54
N SER A 460 -8.01 15.44 30.99
CA SER A 460 -8.78 15.53 32.24
C SER A 460 -7.92 15.53 33.50
N ASP A 461 -6.78 14.82 33.51
CA ASP A 461 -5.80 14.89 34.61
C ASP A 461 -4.70 15.92 34.28
N PRO A 462 -4.57 17.01 35.05
CA PRO A 462 -3.54 18.01 34.83
C PRO A 462 -2.10 17.47 34.92
N ARG A 463 -1.86 16.35 35.61
CA ARG A 463 -0.52 15.73 35.67
C ARG A 463 -0.14 15.06 34.35
N ASP A 464 -1.09 14.41 33.71
CA ASP A 464 -0.92 13.84 32.38
C ASP A 464 -0.64 14.96 31.36
N ALA A 465 -1.31 16.11 31.49
CA ALA A 465 -1.00 17.28 30.69
C ALA A 465 0.45 17.76 30.90
N THR A 466 0.92 17.83 32.15
CA THR A 466 2.31 18.18 32.47
C THR A 466 3.32 17.23 31.82
N GLU A 467 3.08 15.92 31.85
CA GLU A 467 3.98 14.93 31.24
C GLU A 467 3.99 15.02 29.70
N LEU A 468 2.85 15.29 29.06
CA LEU A 468 2.80 15.57 27.61
C LEU A 468 3.58 16.84 27.22
N LEU A 469 3.48 17.91 28.01
CA LEU A 469 4.28 19.13 27.81
C LEU A 469 5.78 18.84 27.98
N LEU A 470 6.17 18.12 29.02
CA LEU A 470 7.57 17.70 29.22
C LEU A 470 8.07 16.83 28.07
N GLY A 471 7.22 15.94 27.53
CA GLY A 471 7.50 15.16 26.34
C GLY A 471 7.82 16.06 25.14
N ALA A 472 7.01 17.08 24.88
CA ALA A 472 7.27 18.05 23.81
C ALA A 472 8.55 18.87 24.05
N VAL A 473 8.80 19.33 25.28
CA VAL A 473 10.04 20.08 25.61
C VAL A 473 11.29 19.24 25.32
N LYS A 474 11.29 17.95 25.67
CA LYS A 474 12.39 17.03 25.33
C LYS A 474 12.60 16.87 23.82
N LEU A 475 11.53 16.96 23.02
CA LEU A 475 11.65 16.96 21.56
C LEU A 475 12.25 18.27 21.05
N GLY A 476 11.81 19.41 21.61
CA GLY A 476 12.35 20.71 21.27
C GLY A 476 13.84 20.84 21.60
N GLU A 477 14.30 20.27 22.72
CA GLU A 477 15.72 20.17 23.07
C GLU A 477 16.55 19.52 21.96
N ARG A 478 16.07 18.41 21.38
CA ARG A 478 16.75 17.72 20.28
C ARG A 478 16.85 18.57 19.03
N LEU A 479 15.82 19.36 18.75
CA LEU A 479 15.77 20.26 17.60
C LEU A 479 16.74 21.41 17.75
N VAL A 480 16.74 22.06 18.92
CA VAL A 480 17.71 23.11 19.28
C VAL A 480 19.13 22.58 19.20
N GLY A 481 19.41 21.41 19.78
CA GLY A 481 20.71 20.74 19.71
C GLY A 481 21.15 20.40 18.29
N ALA A 482 20.21 20.29 17.35
CA ALA A 482 20.48 20.08 15.93
C ALA A 482 20.45 21.36 15.09
N GLY A 483 20.39 22.54 15.72
CA GLY A 483 20.41 23.85 15.06
C GLY A 483 19.10 24.25 14.40
N VAL A 484 17.97 23.64 14.78
CA VAL A 484 16.64 23.99 14.29
C VAL A 484 16.00 24.98 15.26
N GLY A 485 15.66 26.18 14.78
CA GLY A 485 15.17 27.27 15.62
C GLY A 485 13.72 27.07 16.09
N VAL A 486 13.55 26.56 17.31
CA VAL A 486 12.25 26.32 17.98
C VAL A 486 12.18 26.99 19.37
N GLU A 487 13.11 27.89 19.67
CA GLU A 487 13.25 28.54 20.97
C GLU A 487 12.00 29.34 21.37
N ALA A 488 11.40 30.06 20.41
CA ALA A 488 10.18 30.83 20.66
C ALA A 488 8.98 29.93 21.02
N ASP A 489 8.87 28.76 20.40
CA ASP A 489 7.83 27.79 20.74
C ASP A 489 8.05 27.21 22.14
N LEU A 490 9.31 26.99 22.56
CA LEU A 490 9.64 26.54 23.91
C LEU A 490 9.31 27.59 24.97
N GLU A 491 9.55 28.87 24.69
CA GLU A 491 9.13 29.98 25.56
C GLU A 491 7.61 30.03 25.72
N GLU A 492 6.84 29.79 24.64
CA GLU A 492 5.38 29.67 24.72
C GLU A 492 4.95 28.51 25.62
N LEU A 493 5.57 27.34 25.49
CA LEU A 493 5.27 26.19 26.36
C LEU A 493 5.57 26.47 27.84
N SER A 494 6.60 27.28 28.13
CA SER A 494 6.89 27.75 29.48
C SER A 494 5.71 28.54 30.05
N GLY A 495 5.12 29.45 29.27
CA GLY A 495 3.95 30.24 29.67
C GLY A 495 2.69 29.38 29.90
N LEU A 496 2.45 28.37 29.05
CA LEU A 496 1.32 27.45 29.22
C LEU A 496 1.40 26.61 30.51
N SER A 497 2.57 26.51 31.13
CA SER A 497 2.77 25.73 32.35
C SER A 497 2.47 26.48 33.65
N GLU A 498 2.10 27.77 33.60
CA GLU A 498 1.89 28.59 34.81
C GLU A 498 0.83 28.03 35.76
N ASP A 499 -0.29 27.56 35.21
CA ASP A 499 -1.44 27.07 35.96
C ASP A 499 -1.43 25.54 36.17
N LEU A 500 -0.42 24.83 35.66
CA LEU A 500 -0.33 23.37 35.75
C LEU A 500 0.35 22.91 37.04
N PRO A 501 -0.10 21.78 37.63
CA PRO A 501 0.63 21.15 38.71
C PRO A 501 2.01 20.71 38.21
N GLU A 502 3.03 21.03 39.02
CA GLU A 502 4.43 20.82 38.68
C GLU A 502 4.93 21.63 37.46
N GLY A 503 4.24 22.71 37.07
CA GLY A 503 4.67 23.59 35.97
C GLY A 503 6.09 24.16 36.12
N GLY A 504 6.60 24.27 37.37
CA GLY A 504 8.00 24.60 37.62
C GLY A 504 9.01 23.62 37.00
N ARG A 505 8.67 22.33 36.85
CA ARG A 505 9.49 21.34 36.14
C ARG A 505 9.61 21.68 34.65
N ILE A 506 8.50 22.11 34.03
CA ILE A 506 8.47 22.48 32.61
C ILE A 506 9.31 23.75 32.39
N ARG A 507 9.08 24.80 33.19
CA ARG A 507 9.86 26.05 33.10
C ARG A 507 11.35 25.80 33.30
N GLY A 508 11.72 25.01 34.31
CA GLY A 508 13.11 24.63 34.56
C GLY A 508 13.75 23.90 33.37
N ALA A 509 13.03 22.95 32.77
CA ALA A 509 13.50 22.23 31.58
C ALA A 509 13.66 23.17 30.38
N VAL A 510 12.70 24.06 30.11
CA VAL A 510 12.81 25.05 29.03
C VAL A 510 13.99 25.99 29.24
N GLU A 511 14.17 26.52 30.45
CA GLU A 511 15.32 27.38 30.77
C GLU A 511 16.66 26.68 30.55
N GLU A 512 16.76 25.38 30.89
CA GLU A 512 17.96 24.58 30.66
C GLU A 512 18.29 24.45 29.17
N VAL A 513 17.29 24.16 28.34
CA VAL A 513 17.42 24.06 26.89
C VAL A 513 17.88 25.40 26.28
N LEU A 514 17.24 26.51 26.65
CA LEU A 514 17.56 27.83 26.10
C LEU A 514 18.94 28.34 26.53
N ARG A 515 19.37 28.01 27.76
CA ARG A 515 20.75 28.29 28.22
C ARG A 515 21.78 27.44 27.48
N GLY A 516 21.43 26.22 27.10
CA GLY A 516 22.27 25.34 26.28
C GLY A 516 22.45 25.88 24.86
N ALA A 517 21.40 26.44 24.26
CA ALA A 517 21.41 27.00 22.90
C ALA A 517 22.31 28.24 22.73
N THR A 518 22.55 28.98 23.82
CA THR A 518 23.30 30.26 23.81
C THR A 518 24.80 30.09 24.05
N ARG A 519 25.29 28.86 24.26
CA ARG A 519 26.71 28.50 24.41
C ARG A 519 27.24 27.82 23.15
#